data_AF-A0A6I2ZLT3-F1
#
_entry.id   AF-A0A6I2ZLT3-F1
#
_cell.length_a   1.000
_cell.length_b   1.000
_cell.length_c   1.000
_cell.angle_alpha   90.00
_cell.angle_beta   90.00
_cell.angle_gamma   90.00
#
_symmetry.space_group_name_H-M   'P 1'
#
loop_
_entity.id
_entity.type
_entity.pdbx_description
1 polymer ?
#
loop_
_entity_poly.entity_id
_entity_poly.type
_entity_poly.pdbx_seq_one_letter_code
_entity_poly.pdbx_strand_id
1 'polypeptide(L)'
;MSRISLEQRRESYLDIGCTLLEESYHSAVPNAGLALSQVKLADVADRCGVTKGALYHLWGSQEQYWDDLLSYLVRTNTLFGATELRAAFTEMYQENGPPPTVRKFANAIFDSLSTSQAFVHNVSLFSYLADQEVHDSFVAEFEGSIALETPILEAVISETNRKLVEPHTLVELIVAMSALLQGLCLQRRLGEERTTDLVTQGEGRLTLFAAGVEALILSYTEPQDPTANQTVHPTDTPGVLEVALDFGSGEPS
;
A
#
# COMPACT_ATOMS: atom_id res chain seq x y z
N MET A 1 -29.86 12.59 -26.82
CA MET A 1 -28.56 12.03 -26.39
C MET A 1 -27.49 13.03 -26.77
N SER A 2 -26.83 13.68 -25.80
CA SER A 2 -25.72 14.60 -26.12
C SER A 2 -24.54 13.77 -26.64
N ARG A 3 -23.84 14.32 -27.62
CA ARG A 3 -22.67 13.68 -28.22
C ARG A 3 -21.52 13.77 -27.21
N ILE A 4 -21.06 12.62 -26.72
CA ILE A 4 -19.89 12.51 -25.84
C ILE A 4 -18.70 13.22 -26.49
N SER A 5 -17.96 14.03 -25.71
CA SER A 5 -16.79 14.76 -26.20
C SER A 5 -15.67 13.79 -26.59
N LEU A 6 -14.70 14.26 -27.39
CA LEU A 6 -13.55 13.45 -27.77
C LEU A 6 -12.69 13.07 -26.55
N GLU A 7 -12.58 13.98 -25.58
CA GLU A 7 -11.89 13.80 -24.31
C GLU A 7 -12.56 12.75 -23.42
N GLN A 8 -13.89 12.85 -23.23
CA GLN A 8 -14.65 11.85 -22.47
C GLN A 8 -14.54 10.44 -23.07
N ARG A 9 -14.47 10.37 -24.41
CA ARG A 9 -14.27 9.09 -25.11
C ARG A 9 -12.85 8.55 -24.90
N ARG A 10 -11.84 9.43 -24.91
CA ARG A 10 -10.45 9.07 -24.63
C ARG A 10 -10.33 8.49 -23.22
N GLU A 11 -10.91 9.17 -22.23
CA GLU A 11 -10.95 8.68 -20.84
C GLU A 11 -11.66 7.34 -20.70
N SER A 12 -12.81 7.16 -21.36
CA SER A 12 -13.54 5.88 -21.33
C SER A 12 -12.71 4.69 -21.85
N TYR A 13 -11.82 4.94 -22.81
CA TYR A 13 -10.93 3.90 -23.34
C TYR A 13 -9.72 3.65 -22.44
N LEU A 14 -9.22 4.68 -21.75
CA LEU A 14 -8.16 4.54 -20.74
C LEU A 14 -8.66 3.75 -19.53
N ASP A 15 -9.90 3.98 -19.10
CA ASP A 15 -10.57 3.21 -18.04
C ASP A 15 -10.67 1.70 -18.38
N ILE A 16 -11.02 1.39 -19.63
CA ILE A 16 -10.97 0.02 -20.15
C ILE A 16 -9.54 -0.53 -20.16
N GLY A 17 -8.56 0.31 -20.49
CA GLY A 17 -7.14 -0.02 -20.38
C GLY A 17 -6.73 -0.42 -18.96
N CYS A 18 -7.21 0.31 -17.94
CA CYS A 18 -6.97 0.01 -16.53
C CYS A 18 -7.62 -1.33 -16.15
N THR A 19 -8.86 -1.58 -16.59
CA THR A 19 -9.55 -2.87 -16.35
C THR A 19 -8.77 -4.05 -16.95
N LEU A 20 -8.29 -3.93 -18.19
CA LEU A 20 -7.49 -4.98 -18.85
C LEU A 20 -6.16 -5.21 -18.12
N LEU A 21 -5.57 -4.13 -17.61
CA LEU A 21 -4.34 -4.20 -16.82
C LEU A 21 -4.58 -5.00 -15.55
N GLU A 22 -5.63 -4.69 -14.79
CA GLU A 22 -6.05 -5.47 -13.62
C GLU A 22 -6.28 -6.95 -13.95
N GLU A 23 -7.04 -7.26 -15.00
CA GLU A 23 -7.30 -8.64 -15.45
C GLU A 23 -6.00 -9.40 -15.78
N SER A 24 -5.01 -8.72 -16.36
CA SER A 24 -3.72 -9.33 -16.71
C SER A 24 -2.93 -9.79 -15.49
N TYR A 25 -3.04 -9.11 -14.35
CA TYR A 25 -2.41 -9.53 -13.09
C TYR A 25 -3.12 -10.71 -12.41
N HIS A 26 -4.39 -10.95 -12.74
CA HIS A 26 -5.13 -12.13 -12.25
C HIS A 26 -4.72 -13.41 -12.98
N SER A 27 -4.07 -13.30 -14.15
CA SER A 27 -3.55 -14.43 -14.91
C SER A 27 -2.08 -14.71 -14.54
N ALA A 28 -1.74 -15.98 -14.31
CA ALA A 28 -0.51 -16.40 -13.66
C ALA A 28 0.79 -15.88 -14.33
N VAL A 29 1.70 -15.43 -13.45
CA VAL A 29 3.04 -14.83 -13.67
C VAL A 29 3.02 -13.34 -14.08
N PRO A 30 3.00 -12.43 -13.09
CA PRO A 30 3.16 -11.00 -13.33
C PRO A 30 4.51 -10.71 -13.97
N ASN A 31 4.51 -10.10 -15.16
CA ASN A 31 5.72 -9.58 -15.77
C ASN A 31 5.95 -8.15 -15.28
N ALA A 32 6.41 -8.02 -14.04
CA ALA A 32 6.48 -6.76 -13.29
C ALA A 32 7.32 -5.66 -13.97
N GLY A 33 8.19 -6.01 -14.93
CA GLY A 33 9.08 -5.06 -15.60
C GLY A 33 8.42 -4.21 -16.70
N LEU A 34 7.23 -4.57 -17.18
CA LEU A 34 6.54 -3.85 -18.26
C LEU A 34 5.02 -4.04 -18.16
N ALA A 35 4.44 -3.69 -17.01
CA ALA A 35 3.00 -3.80 -16.74
C ALA A 35 2.11 -3.30 -17.90
N LEU A 36 2.36 -2.08 -18.36
CA LEU A 36 1.58 -1.46 -19.44
C LEU A 36 1.71 -2.21 -20.77
N SER A 37 2.83 -2.90 -20.99
CA SER A 37 3.07 -3.61 -22.24
C SER A 37 2.09 -4.75 -22.49
N GLN A 38 1.40 -5.23 -21.45
CA GLN A 38 0.36 -6.27 -21.55
C GLN A 38 -0.94 -5.73 -22.15
N VAL A 39 -1.19 -4.41 -22.08
CA VAL A 39 -2.42 -3.80 -22.59
C VAL A 39 -2.19 -3.31 -24.00
N LYS A 40 -2.85 -3.92 -24.99
CA LYS A 40 -2.78 -3.48 -26.39
C LYS A 40 -3.99 -2.63 -26.77
N LEU A 41 -3.77 -1.63 -27.62
CA LEU A 41 -4.86 -0.85 -28.23
C LEU A 41 -5.84 -1.77 -28.99
N ALA A 42 -5.36 -2.88 -29.53
CA ALA A 42 -6.19 -3.90 -30.15
C ALA A 42 -7.26 -4.45 -29.20
N ASP A 43 -6.86 -4.83 -27.99
CA ASP A 43 -7.75 -5.45 -27.00
C ASP A 43 -8.76 -4.44 -26.47
N VAL A 44 -8.32 -3.19 -26.28
CA VAL A 44 -9.22 -2.06 -25.97
C VAL A 44 -10.25 -1.85 -27.08
N ALA A 45 -9.83 -1.91 -28.35
CA ALA A 45 -10.75 -1.74 -29.49
C ALA A 45 -11.84 -2.81 -29.49
N ASP A 46 -11.42 -4.06 -29.30
CA ASP A 46 -12.29 -5.22 -29.29
C ASP A 46 -13.27 -5.14 -28.11
N ARG A 47 -12.81 -4.75 -26.91
CA ARG A 47 -13.65 -4.55 -25.71
C ARG A 47 -14.68 -3.43 -25.90
N CYS A 48 -14.32 -2.38 -26.64
CA CYS A 48 -15.20 -1.24 -26.93
C CYS A 48 -16.13 -1.48 -28.13
N GLY A 49 -15.96 -2.57 -28.88
CA GLY A 49 -16.69 -2.80 -30.13
C GLY A 49 -16.37 -1.78 -31.24
N VAL A 50 -15.15 -1.22 -31.24
CA VAL A 50 -14.68 -0.25 -32.24
C VAL A 50 -13.53 -0.82 -33.07
N THR A 51 -13.23 -0.20 -34.21
CA THR A 51 -12.09 -0.62 -35.03
C THR A 51 -10.77 -0.14 -34.41
N LYS A 52 -9.69 -0.90 -34.59
CA LYS A 52 -8.34 -0.48 -34.19
C LYS A 52 -7.97 0.89 -34.78
N GLY A 53 -8.36 1.15 -36.03
CA GLY A 53 -8.14 2.45 -36.69
C GLY A 53 -8.81 3.62 -35.95
N ALA A 54 -9.97 3.40 -35.33
CA ALA A 54 -10.64 4.45 -34.54
C ALA A 54 -9.83 4.86 -33.30
N LEU A 55 -9.14 3.92 -32.66
CA LEU A 55 -8.23 4.22 -31.54
C LEU A 55 -6.92 4.83 -32.03
N TYR A 56 -6.36 4.38 -33.16
CA TYR A 56 -5.16 5.00 -33.73
C TYR A 56 -5.36 6.44 -34.23
N HIS A 57 -6.61 6.89 -34.38
CA HIS A 57 -6.91 8.31 -34.58
C HIS A 57 -6.78 9.15 -33.31
N LEU A 58 -6.85 8.52 -32.13
CA LEU A 58 -6.69 9.18 -30.82
C LEU A 58 -5.23 9.10 -30.35
N TRP A 59 -4.58 7.95 -30.56
CA TRP A 59 -3.17 7.74 -30.24
C TRP A 59 -2.40 7.35 -31.50
N GLY A 60 -1.36 8.12 -31.86
CA GLY A 60 -0.56 7.87 -33.06
C GLY A 60 0.27 6.58 -32.98
N SER A 61 0.45 6.02 -31.79
CA SER A 61 1.15 4.75 -31.58
C SER A 61 0.70 4.04 -30.29
N GLN A 62 1.15 2.80 -30.10
CA GLN A 62 0.93 2.02 -28.88
C GLN A 62 1.64 2.65 -27.67
N GLU A 63 2.83 3.22 -27.89
CA GLU A 63 3.62 3.90 -26.87
C GLU A 63 2.92 5.18 -26.41
N GLN A 64 2.39 6.00 -27.33
CA GLN A 64 1.60 7.18 -26.96
C GLN A 64 0.36 6.83 -26.14
N TYR A 65 -0.24 5.66 -26.38
CA TYR A 65 -1.32 5.15 -25.55
C TYR A 65 -0.83 4.71 -24.18
N TRP A 66 0.33 4.06 -24.08
CA TRP A 66 0.90 3.67 -22.78
C TRP A 66 1.28 4.87 -21.93
N ASP A 67 1.88 5.91 -22.51
CA ASP A 67 2.21 7.14 -21.80
C ASP A 67 0.93 7.78 -21.22
N ASP A 68 -0.13 7.87 -22.03
CA ASP A 68 -1.42 8.44 -21.63
C ASP A 68 -2.16 7.56 -20.60
N LEU A 69 -2.04 6.24 -20.72
CA LEU A 69 -2.56 5.28 -19.73
C LEU A 69 -1.82 5.40 -18.41
N LEU A 70 -0.51 5.60 -18.43
CA LEU A 70 0.31 5.80 -17.24
C LEU A 70 -0.09 7.09 -16.51
N SER A 71 -0.16 8.22 -17.22
CA SER A 71 -0.64 9.49 -16.65
C SER A 71 -2.06 9.36 -16.11
N TYR A 72 -2.94 8.66 -16.83
CA TYR A 72 -4.30 8.41 -16.36
C TYR A 72 -4.34 7.57 -15.09
N LEU A 73 -3.55 6.48 -15.02
CA LEU A 73 -3.42 5.65 -13.82
C LEU A 73 -2.90 6.46 -12.64
N VAL A 74 -1.85 7.25 -12.83
CA VAL A 74 -1.29 8.12 -11.78
C VAL A 74 -2.31 9.14 -11.28
N ARG A 75 -3.11 9.71 -12.18
CA ARG A 75 -4.11 10.73 -11.84
C ARG A 75 -5.37 10.17 -11.17
N THR A 76 -5.78 8.96 -11.54
CA THR A 76 -7.05 8.36 -11.11
C THR A 76 -6.88 7.37 -9.97
N ASN A 77 -5.71 6.75 -9.87
CA ASN A 77 -5.43 5.79 -8.83
C ASN A 77 -4.84 6.52 -7.62
N THR A 78 -5.39 6.25 -6.45
CA THR A 78 -4.67 6.53 -5.21
C THR A 78 -3.61 5.44 -5.12
N LEU A 79 -2.35 5.77 -5.40
CA LEU A 79 -1.27 4.84 -5.13
C LEU A 79 -1.37 4.39 -3.65
N PHE A 80 -1.15 3.09 -3.42
CA PHE A 80 -1.59 2.33 -2.26
C PHE A 80 -1.08 2.82 -0.89
N GLY A 81 -1.94 2.66 0.11
CA GLY A 81 -1.50 2.57 1.50
C GLY A 81 -2.56 3.07 2.44
N ALA A 82 -3.02 4.31 2.23
CA ALA A 82 -3.97 4.94 3.15
C ALA A 82 -5.34 4.24 3.16
N THR A 83 -5.87 3.82 2.01
CA THR A 83 -7.20 3.20 1.90
C THR A 83 -7.24 1.81 2.53
N GLU A 84 -6.25 0.96 2.24
CA GLU A 84 -6.18 -0.40 2.77
C GLU A 84 -5.72 -0.44 4.21
N LEU A 85 -4.81 0.45 4.61
CA LEU A 85 -4.48 0.66 6.01
C LEU A 85 -5.73 1.07 6.79
N ARG A 86 -6.54 2.00 6.24
CA ARG A 86 -7.81 2.44 6.82
C ARG A 86 -8.85 1.33 6.86
N ALA A 87 -8.97 0.54 5.81
CA ALA A 87 -9.88 -0.61 5.77
C ALA A 87 -9.48 -1.65 6.82
N ALA A 88 -8.19 -1.99 6.91
CA ALA A 88 -7.67 -2.90 7.94
C ALA A 88 -7.94 -2.37 9.36
N PHE A 89 -7.72 -1.07 9.59
CA PHE A 89 -8.08 -0.41 10.85
C PHE A 89 -9.56 -0.55 11.17
N THR A 90 -10.43 -0.26 10.21
CA THR A 90 -11.90 -0.30 10.37
C THR A 90 -12.38 -1.72 10.66
N GLU A 91 -11.85 -2.72 9.97
CA GLU A 91 -12.21 -4.13 10.17
C GLU A 91 -11.77 -4.67 11.54
N MET A 92 -10.62 -4.20 12.04
CA MET A 92 -10.11 -4.62 13.35
C MET A 92 -10.74 -3.87 14.51
N TYR A 93 -11.21 -2.64 14.28
CA TYR A 93 -11.80 -1.84 15.33
C TYR A 93 -13.24 -2.27 15.63
N GLN A 94 -13.51 -2.54 16.90
CA GLN A 94 -14.85 -2.74 17.41
C GLN A 94 -15.16 -1.57 18.33
N GLU A 95 -16.23 -0.82 18.04
CA GLU A 95 -16.63 0.41 18.76
C GLU A 95 -16.76 0.23 20.29
N ASN A 96 -16.98 -1.00 20.76
CA ASN A 96 -17.07 -1.34 22.19
C ASN A 96 -16.07 -2.44 22.63
N GLY A 97 -15.08 -2.74 21.79
CA GLY A 97 -14.04 -3.74 22.06
C GLY A 97 -12.72 -3.10 22.49
N PRO A 98 -11.80 -3.90 23.08
CA PRO A 98 -10.46 -3.40 23.37
C PRO A 98 -9.72 -3.07 22.05
N PRO A 99 -8.94 -1.98 21.99
CA PRO A 99 -8.17 -1.63 20.81
C PRO A 99 -7.23 -2.76 20.39
N PRO A 100 -7.01 -2.97 19.08
CA PRO A 100 -6.07 -3.99 18.61
C PRO A 100 -4.64 -3.66 19.10
N THR A 101 -3.86 -4.71 19.36
CA THR A 101 -2.43 -4.55 19.66
C THR A 101 -1.65 -4.34 18.36
N VAL A 102 -0.44 -3.75 18.43
CA VAL A 102 0.41 -3.55 17.25
C VAL A 102 0.71 -4.86 16.53
N ARG A 103 0.92 -5.96 17.27
CA ARG A 103 1.12 -7.30 16.68
C ARG A 103 -0.08 -7.72 15.84
N LYS A 104 -1.31 -7.58 16.37
CA LYS A 104 -2.54 -7.91 15.64
C LYS A 104 -2.71 -7.02 14.41
N PHE A 105 -2.44 -5.74 14.56
CA PHE A 105 -2.53 -4.76 13.48
C PHE A 105 -1.56 -5.07 12.33
N ALA A 106 -0.29 -5.31 12.66
CA ALA A 106 0.74 -5.68 11.68
C ALA A 106 0.40 -6.99 10.96
N ASN A 107 -0.06 -8.02 11.68
CA ASN A 107 -0.50 -9.27 11.06
C ASN A 107 -1.63 -9.04 10.02
N ALA A 108 -2.64 -8.25 10.37
CA ALA A 108 -3.78 -7.98 9.49
C ALA A 108 -3.39 -7.18 8.24
N ILE A 109 -2.54 -6.15 8.39
CA ILE A 109 -2.01 -5.42 7.23
C ILE A 109 -1.28 -6.38 6.28
N PHE A 110 -0.40 -7.22 6.83
CA PHE A 110 0.36 -8.16 6.00
C PHE A 110 -0.55 -9.14 5.26
N ASP A 111 -1.56 -9.70 5.91
CA ASP A 111 -2.51 -10.61 5.27
C ASP A 111 -3.29 -9.91 4.13
N SER A 112 -3.76 -8.68 4.38
CA SER A 112 -4.48 -7.87 3.39
C SER A 112 -3.60 -7.52 2.18
N LEU A 113 -2.42 -6.96 2.41
CA LEU A 113 -1.56 -6.48 1.33
C LEU A 113 -0.87 -7.60 0.56
N SER A 114 -0.47 -8.68 1.23
CA SER A 114 0.26 -9.76 0.57
C SER A 114 -0.58 -10.51 -0.47
N THR A 115 -1.91 -10.44 -0.35
CA THR A 115 -2.89 -10.98 -1.31
C THR A 115 -3.49 -9.92 -2.23
N SER A 116 -3.26 -8.63 -1.97
CA SER A 116 -3.79 -7.52 -2.76
C SER A 116 -3.15 -7.42 -4.15
N GLN A 117 -3.98 -7.47 -5.20
CA GLN A 117 -3.51 -7.27 -6.58
C GLN A 117 -3.17 -5.81 -6.88
N ALA A 118 -3.93 -4.88 -6.30
CA ALA A 118 -3.66 -3.45 -6.43
C ALA A 118 -2.29 -3.08 -5.82
N PHE A 119 -1.88 -3.74 -4.73
CA PHE A 119 -0.53 -3.61 -4.20
C PHE A 119 0.54 -4.01 -5.23
N VAL A 120 0.38 -5.15 -5.92
CA VAL A 120 1.33 -5.62 -6.95
C VAL A 120 1.39 -4.67 -8.13
N HIS A 121 0.24 -4.14 -8.55
CA HIS A 121 0.16 -3.14 -9.60
C HIS A 121 1.02 -1.91 -9.23
N ASN A 122 0.85 -1.38 -8.02
CA ASN A 122 1.61 -0.22 -7.56
C ASN A 122 3.11 -0.51 -7.44
N VAL A 123 3.50 -1.70 -6.98
CA VAL A 123 4.93 -2.09 -7.01
C VAL A 123 5.47 -2.13 -8.44
N SER A 124 4.68 -2.55 -9.43
CA SER A 124 5.14 -2.54 -10.83
C SER A 124 5.33 -1.13 -11.38
N LEU A 125 4.64 -0.12 -10.84
CA LEU A 125 4.84 1.27 -11.25
C LEU A 125 6.24 1.80 -10.88
N PHE A 126 6.95 1.15 -9.95
CA PHE A 126 8.36 1.48 -9.67
C PHE A 126 9.27 1.30 -10.90
N SER A 127 8.90 0.48 -11.90
CA SER A 127 9.67 0.39 -13.14
C SER A 127 9.64 1.67 -13.97
N TYR A 128 8.71 2.58 -13.67
CA TYR A 128 8.51 3.85 -14.35
C TYR A 128 8.99 5.06 -13.54
N LEU A 129 9.78 4.87 -12.46
CA LEU A 129 10.27 5.98 -11.62
C LEU A 129 11.11 7.05 -12.36
N ALA A 130 11.61 6.76 -13.56
CA ALA A 130 12.29 7.75 -14.39
C ALA A 130 11.33 8.76 -15.04
N ASP A 131 10.04 8.44 -15.09
CA ASP A 131 8.98 9.36 -15.49
C ASP A 131 8.67 10.32 -14.34
N GLN A 132 8.65 11.63 -14.63
CA GLN A 132 8.50 12.66 -13.61
C GLN A 132 7.11 12.65 -12.97
N GLU A 133 6.05 12.36 -13.73
CA GLU A 133 4.68 12.34 -13.21
C GLU A 133 4.49 11.17 -12.25
N VAL A 134 5.05 10.01 -12.60
CA VAL A 134 5.09 8.83 -11.71
C VAL A 134 5.91 9.13 -10.45
N HIS A 135 7.10 9.70 -10.61
CA HIS A 135 7.95 10.08 -9.48
C HIS A 135 7.22 11.02 -8.51
N ASP A 136 6.62 12.09 -9.01
CA ASP A 136 5.95 13.10 -8.19
C ASP A 136 4.72 12.52 -7.48
N SER A 137 4.02 11.58 -8.12
CA SER A 137 2.92 10.85 -7.51
C SER A 137 3.36 9.98 -6.32
N PHE A 138 4.45 9.21 -6.48
CA PHE A 138 5.03 8.43 -5.38
C PHE A 138 5.53 9.32 -4.23
N VAL A 139 6.10 10.48 -4.53
CA VAL A 139 6.51 11.45 -3.49
C VAL A 139 5.30 11.96 -2.72
N ALA A 140 4.24 12.40 -3.41
CA ALA A 140 3.03 12.91 -2.78
C ALA A 140 2.32 11.85 -1.93
N GLU A 141 2.27 10.60 -2.41
CA GLU A 141 1.73 9.46 -1.68
C GLU A 141 2.52 9.18 -0.41
N PHE A 142 3.85 9.14 -0.50
CA PHE A 142 4.72 8.91 0.65
C PHE A 142 4.59 10.01 1.70
N GLU A 143 4.49 11.28 1.30
CA GLU A 143 4.20 12.38 2.21
C GLU A 143 2.84 12.22 2.90
N GLY A 144 1.82 11.76 2.15
CA GLY A 144 0.51 11.42 2.70
C GLY A 144 0.55 10.26 3.69
N SER A 145 1.36 9.23 3.42
CA SER A 145 1.51 8.07 4.31
C SER A 145 2.23 8.46 5.61
N ILE A 146 3.25 9.32 5.55
CA ILE A 146 3.90 9.88 6.75
C ILE A 146 2.86 10.59 7.63
N ALA A 147 2.01 11.44 7.03
CA ALA A 147 0.99 12.18 7.78
C ALA A 147 -0.02 11.25 8.48
N LEU A 148 -0.31 10.09 7.88
CA LEU A 148 -1.21 9.08 8.44
C LEU A 148 -0.54 8.21 9.51
N GLU A 149 0.70 7.77 9.29
CA GLU A 149 1.39 6.78 10.13
C GLU A 149 2.08 7.40 11.35
N THR A 150 2.51 8.67 11.26
CA THR A 150 3.23 9.35 12.34
C THR A 150 2.45 9.37 13.66
N PRO A 151 1.17 9.81 13.70
CA PRO A 151 0.40 9.84 14.95
C PRO A 151 0.18 8.45 15.56
N ILE A 152 0.07 7.42 14.71
CA ILE A 152 -0.09 6.03 15.13
C ILE A 152 1.18 5.57 15.85
N LEU A 153 2.35 5.78 15.23
CA LEU A 153 3.62 5.39 15.82
C LEU A 153 3.96 6.20 17.09
N GLU A 154 3.60 7.47 17.15
CA GLU A 154 3.74 8.27 18.38
C GLU A 154 2.93 7.67 19.53
N ALA A 155 1.69 7.26 19.27
CA ALA A 155 0.85 6.58 20.26
C ALA A 155 1.47 5.25 20.71
N VAL A 156 1.95 4.43 19.77
CA VAL A 156 2.66 3.16 20.06
C VAL A 156 3.85 3.39 20.99
N ILE A 157 4.70 4.36 20.67
CA ILE A 157 5.92 4.63 21.44
C ILE A 157 5.56 5.13 22.84
N SER A 158 4.57 6.04 22.94
CA SER A 158 4.14 6.59 24.22
C SER A 158 3.51 5.55 25.14
N GLU A 159 2.58 4.74 24.64
CA GLU A 159 1.87 3.72 25.44
C GLU A 159 2.78 2.57 25.89
N THR A 160 3.88 2.36 25.18
CA THR A 160 4.87 1.33 25.53
C THR A 160 5.94 1.87 26.48
N ASN A 161 5.76 3.10 26.98
CA ASN A 161 6.68 3.83 27.85
C ASN A 161 8.09 3.90 27.26
N ARG A 162 8.18 4.19 25.96
CA ARG A 162 9.41 4.31 25.20
C ARG A 162 9.56 5.71 24.64
N LYS A 163 10.77 6.02 24.16
CA LYS A 163 11.10 7.23 23.43
C LYS A 163 12.05 6.92 22.29
N LEU A 164 12.04 7.73 21.24
CA LEU A 164 13.01 7.62 20.14
C LEU A 164 14.44 7.82 20.64
N VAL A 165 15.36 7.06 20.05
CA VAL A 165 16.80 7.18 20.27
C VAL A 165 17.38 8.14 19.23
N GLU A 166 17.97 9.25 19.67
CA GLU A 166 18.70 10.14 18.77
C GLU A 166 19.90 9.41 18.13
N PRO A 167 20.19 9.61 16.82
CA PRO A 167 19.61 10.60 15.90
C PRO A 167 18.42 10.07 15.07
N HIS A 168 17.79 8.96 15.46
CA HIS A 168 16.77 8.32 14.65
C HIS A 168 15.45 9.11 14.63
N THR A 169 14.77 9.07 13.49
CA THR A 169 13.49 9.76 13.28
C THR A 169 12.33 8.78 13.05
N LEU A 170 11.08 9.24 13.28
CA LEU A 170 9.89 8.46 12.93
C LEU A 170 9.80 8.20 11.43
N VAL A 171 10.23 9.16 10.60
CA VAL A 171 10.23 9.00 9.14
C VAL A 171 11.12 7.82 8.72
N GLU A 172 12.31 7.70 9.31
CA GLU A 172 13.19 6.55 9.03
C GLU A 172 12.58 5.21 9.46
N LEU A 173 11.85 5.19 10.59
CA LEU A 173 11.13 4.00 11.05
C LEU A 173 10.00 3.62 10.09
N ILE A 174 9.20 4.60 9.64
CA ILE A 174 8.12 4.42 8.65
C ILE A 174 8.69 3.85 7.34
N VAL A 175 9.79 4.42 6.84
CA VAL A 175 10.48 3.92 5.64
C VAL A 175 10.92 2.47 5.82
N ALA A 176 11.55 2.15 6.96
CA ALA A 176 12.03 0.80 7.23
C ALA A 176 10.89 -0.22 7.32
N MET A 177 9.79 0.13 8.00
CA MET A 177 8.59 -0.70 8.08
C MET A 177 7.94 -0.91 6.71
N SER A 178 7.81 0.16 5.92
CA SER A 178 7.22 0.12 4.57
C SER A 178 8.04 -0.76 3.63
N ALA A 179 9.37 -0.59 3.62
CA ALA A 179 10.28 -1.40 2.82
C ALA A 179 10.22 -2.88 3.22
N LEU A 180 10.16 -3.17 4.52
CA LEU A 180 10.00 -4.54 5.03
C LEU A 180 8.67 -5.15 4.57
N LEU A 181 7.56 -4.43 4.74
CA LEU A 181 6.23 -4.85 4.33
C LEU A 181 6.19 -5.18 2.84
N GLN A 182 6.67 -4.24 2.00
CA GLN A 182 6.70 -4.41 0.57
C GLN A 182 7.53 -5.62 0.14
N GLY A 183 8.74 -5.77 0.71
CA GLY A 183 9.61 -6.90 0.46
C GLY A 183 8.97 -8.23 0.83
N LEU A 184 8.32 -8.31 1.99
CA LEU A 184 7.64 -9.53 2.44
C LEU A 184 6.41 -9.86 1.60
N CYS A 185 5.61 -8.87 1.19
CA CYS A 185 4.51 -9.07 0.27
C CYS A 185 4.98 -9.66 -1.07
N LEU A 186 6.10 -9.15 -1.61
CA LEU A 186 6.72 -9.72 -2.80
C LEU A 186 7.22 -11.16 -2.58
N GLN A 187 7.83 -11.46 -1.43
CA GLN A 187 8.24 -12.83 -1.11
C GLN A 187 7.03 -13.79 -0.98
N ARG A 188 5.93 -13.36 -0.35
CA ARG A 188 4.69 -14.15 -0.23
C ARG A 188 4.14 -14.55 -1.60
N ARG A 189 4.25 -13.68 -2.60
CA ARG A 189 3.82 -13.97 -3.98
C ARG A 189 4.68 -15.02 -4.69
N LEU A 190 5.94 -15.16 -4.30
CA LEU A 190 6.82 -16.21 -4.82
C LEU A 190 6.57 -17.58 -4.17
N GLY A 191 5.88 -17.62 -3.02
CA GLY A 191 5.52 -18.82 -2.29
C GLY A 191 5.15 -18.51 -0.84
N GLU A 192 4.10 -19.16 -0.33
CA GLU A 192 3.64 -18.96 1.06
C GLU A 192 4.71 -19.36 2.08
N GLU A 193 5.48 -20.40 1.78
CA GLU A 193 6.53 -20.93 2.64
C GLU A 193 7.67 -19.93 2.92
N ARG A 194 7.85 -18.94 2.04
CA ARG A 194 8.89 -17.90 2.18
C ARG A 194 8.59 -16.88 3.27
N THR A 195 7.34 -16.81 3.72
CA THR A 195 6.90 -15.89 4.77
C THR A 195 6.08 -16.63 5.82
N THR A 196 6.55 -17.84 6.16
CA THR A 196 5.98 -18.66 7.22
C THR A 196 6.00 -17.90 8.55
N ASP A 197 4.90 -17.99 9.29
CA ASP A 197 4.79 -17.38 10.62
C ASP A 197 5.86 -17.93 11.58
N LEU A 198 6.28 -17.11 12.52
CA LEU A 198 7.18 -17.52 13.58
C LEU A 198 6.42 -18.30 14.66
N VAL A 199 7.10 -19.30 15.21
CA VAL A 199 6.58 -20.10 16.33
C VAL A 199 6.60 -19.24 17.60
N THR A 200 5.43 -18.99 18.17
CA THR A 200 5.28 -18.29 19.46
C THR A 200 4.96 -19.27 20.58
N GLN A 201 5.41 -18.99 21.81
CA GLN A 201 5.04 -19.78 22.99
C GLN A 201 3.66 -19.35 23.55
N GLY A 202 2.62 -19.41 22.72
CA GLY A 202 1.23 -19.15 23.12
C GLY A 202 0.73 -17.71 22.96
N GLU A 203 1.56 -16.78 22.51
CA GLU A 203 1.25 -15.33 22.41
C GLU A 203 0.54 -14.92 21.11
N GLY A 204 -0.29 -15.82 20.57
CA GLY A 204 -0.98 -15.59 19.29
C GLY A 204 -0.06 -15.71 18.06
N ARG A 205 -0.62 -15.43 16.88
CA ARG A 205 0.07 -15.52 15.59
C ARG A 205 1.12 -14.40 15.47
N LEU A 206 2.29 -14.73 14.91
CA LEU A 206 3.35 -13.76 14.66
C LEU A 206 3.88 -13.93 13.23
N THR A 207 3.42 -13.09 12.31
CA THR A 207 3.98 -13.03 10.96
C THR A 207 5.41 -12.51 10.98
N LEU A 208 6.20 -12.79 9.94
CA LEU A 208 7.54 -12.18 9.79
C LEU A 208 7.47 -10.65 9.79
N PHE A 209 6.41 -10.08 9.21
CA PHE A 209 6.22 -8.63 9.21
C PHE A 209 5.98 -8.10 10.62
N ALA A 210 5.03 -8.69 11.37
CA ALA A 210 4.77 -8.28 12.74
C ALA A 210 6.02 -8.39 13.62
N ALA A 211 6.77 -9.50 13.53
CA ALA A 211 8.04 -9.67 14.25
C ALA A 211 9.08 -8.60 13.89
N GLY A 212 9.19 -8.27 12.61
CA GLY A 212 10.10 -7.22 12.14
C GLY A 212 9.67 -5.82 12.61
N VAL A 213 8.37 -5.53 12.67
CA VAL A 213 7.85 -4.28 13.26
C VAL A 213 8.26 -4.18 14.74
N GLU A 214 8.12 -5.25 15.52
CA GLU A 214 8.55 -5.22 16.94
C GLU A 214 10.06 -4.96 17.05
N ALA A 215 10.85 -5.63 16.22
CA ALA A 215 12.31 -5.47 16.21
C ALA A 215 12.74 -4.06 15.78
N LEU A 216 12.07 -3.48 14.79
CA LEU A 216 12.32 -2.11 14.33
C LEU A 216 11.95 -1.09 15.42
N ILE A 217 10.78 -1.20 16.03
CA ILE A 217 10.39 -0.32 17.15
C ILE A 217 11.43 -0.41 18.27
N LEU A 218 11.83 -1.62 18.67
CA LEU A 218 12.83 -1.80 19.73
C LEU A 218 14.22 -1.26 19.37
N SER A 219 14.57 -1.24 18.09
CA SER A 219 15.87 -0.74 17.61
C SER A 219 15.90 0.79 17.50
N TYR A 220 14.76 1.42 17.22
CA TYR A 220 14.62 2.88 17.08
C TYR A 220 14.24 3.58 18.39
N THR A 221 13.89 2.83 19.44
CA THR A 221 13.41 3.38 20.70
C THR A 221 14.07 2.74 21.92
N GLU A 222 14.13 3.48 23.01
CA GLU A 222 14.60 3.03 24.31
C GLU A 222 13.53 3.25 25.39
N PRO A 223 13.58 2.54 26.53
CA PRO A 223 12.69 2.83 27.66
C PRO A 223 12.79 4.30 28.09
N GLN A 224 11.64 4.94 28.29
CA GLN A 224 11.60 6.31 28.77
C GLN A 224 12.11 6.43 30.20
N ASP A 225 11.80 5.44 31.05
CA ASP A 225 12.42 5.24 32.36
C ASP A 225 13.23 3.93 32.35
N PRO A 226 14.57 3.98 32.30
CA PRO A 226 15.42 2.80 32.29
C PRO A 226 15.41 2.02 33.63
N THR A 227 14.80 2.58 34.68
CA THR A 227 14.68 1.92 36.00
C THR A 227 13.34 1.22 36.22
N ALA A 228 12.39 1.37 35.28
CA ALA A 228 11.13 0.65 35.32
C ALA A 228 11.37 -0.85 35.09
N ASN A 229 11.01 -1.67 36.08
CA ASN A 229 11.38 -3.09 36.17
C ASN A 229 10.56 -4.03 35.25
N GLN A 230 9.81 -3.49 34.28
CA GLN A 230 9.01 -4.24 33.32
C GLN A 230 9.41 -3.88 31.89
N THR A 231 10.00 -4.85 31.19
CA THR A 231 10.07 -4.83 29.73
C THR A 231 8.66 -5.04 29.19
N VAL A 232 7.95 -3.96 28.91
CA VAL A 232 6.69 -4.04 28.16
C VAL A 232 7.08 -4.26 26.69
N HIS A 233 6.70 -5.41 26.14
CA HIS A 233 6.86 -5.65 24.71
C HIS A 233 5.94 -4.68 23.95
N PRO A 234 6.45 -3.89 22.98
CA PRO A 234 5.69 -2.79 22.40
C PRO A 234 4.38 -3.19 21.72
N THR A 235 4.24 -4.46 21.42
CA THR A 235 3.22 -5.00 20.53
C THR A 235 2.17 -5.86 21.22
N ASP A 236 2.30 -6.08 22.53
CA ASP A 236 1.37 -6.82 23.38
C ASP A 236 0.45 -5.90 24.19
N THR A 237 0.68 -4.58 24.16
CA THR A 237 -0.12 -3.58 24.89
C THR A 237 -1.44 -3.30 24.14
N PRO A 238 -2.62 -3.54 24.75
CA PRO A 238 -3.91 -3.08 24.24
C PRO A 238 -4.08 -1.57 24.50
N GLY A 239 -4.60 -0.80 23.54
CA GLY A 239 -4.83 0.65 23.69
C GLY A 239 -4.36 1.48 22.50
N VAL A 240 -3.25 1.03 21.89
CA VAL A 240 -2.33 1.78 21.02
C VAL A 240 -2.94 2.44 19.79
N LEU A 241 -4.13 2.00 19.39
CA LEU A 241 -4.73 2.36 18.11
C LEU A 241 -6.01 3.20 18.25
N GLU A 242 -6.36 3.70 19.44
CA GLU A 242 -7.48 4.64 19.60
C GLU A 242 -7.27 5.93 18.80
N VAL A 243 -6.03 6.41 18.73
CA VAL A 243 -5.64 7.62 17.97
C VAL A 243 -5.83 7.44 16.45
N ALA A 244 -5.75 6.21 15.93
CA ALA A 244 -5.92 5.94 14.50
C ALA A 244 -7.36 6.14 14.00
N LEU A 245 -8.34 6.11 14.91
CA LEU A 245 -9.77 6.10 14.57
C LEU A 245 -10.35 7.49 14.36
N ASP A 246 -9.81 8.50 15.04
CA ASP A 246 -10.22 9.89 14.85
C ASP A 246 -9.89 10.37 13.42
N PHE A 247 -8.85 9.81 12.79
CA PHE A 247 -8.51 10.07 11.37
C PHE A 247 -9.51 9.45 10.36
N GLY A 248 -10.40 8.54 10.80
CA GLY A 248 -11.41 7.89 9.96
C GLY A 248 -12.71 8.68 9.78
N SER A 249 -12.89 9.79 10.49
CA SER A 249 -14.12 10.62 10.45
C SER A 249 -14.03 11.83 9.50
N GLY A 250 -12.85 12.12 8.96
CA GLY A 250 -12.66 13.20 7.98
C GLY A 250 -13.03 12.75 6.57
N GLU A 251 -14.08 13.32 6.01
CA GLU A 251 -14.33 13.27 4.56
C GLU A 251 -13.08 13.78 3.81
N PRO A 252 -12.70 13.17 2.67
CA PRO A 252 -11.62 13.69 1.85
C PRO A 252 -12.03 15.07 1.34
N SER A 253 -11.25 16.09 1.71
CA SER A 253 -11.33 17.45 1.17
C SER A 253 -10.83 17.52 -0.26
#